data_AF-S3XLI3-F1
#
_entry.id   AF-S3XLI3-F1
#
_cell.length_a   1.000
_cell.length_b   1.000
_cell.length_c   1.000
_cell.angle_alpha   90.00
_cell.angle_beta   90.00
_cell.angle_gamma   90.00
#
_symmetry.space_group_name_H-M   'P 1'
#
loop_
_entity.id
_entity.type
_entity.pdbx_description
1 polymer ?
#
loop_
_entity_poly.entity_id
_entity_poly.type
_entity_poly.pdbx_seq_one_letter_code
_entity_poly.pdbx_strand_id
1 'polypeptide(L)'
;MQEFDLLKELKDIKGISEIDLSFLYPWIFLILILFLIAIFCLFKIIFMPRYKKIKKISKKELAFNELKSIDFKNEKESIYQFSQNFPYFLDENNKDKFNEINKKLEIYKYKKDTPTLDKILKNEILNLIKSLKPKDIK
;
A
#
# COMPACT_ATOMS: atom_id res chain seq x y z
N MET A 1 -32.24 -81.50 34.94
CA MET A 1 -32.26 -80.93 33.57
C MET A 1 -31.98 -79.43 33.62
N GLN A 2 -32.77 -78.64 34.37
CA GLN A 2 -32.64 -77.17 34.47
C GLN A 2 -31.28 -76.62 34.90
N GLU A 3 -30.59 -77.23 35.87
CA GLU A 3 -29.26 -76.73 36.31
C GLU A 3 -28.19 -76.85 35.22
N PHE A 4 -28.28 -77.86 34.36
CA PHE A 4 -27.28 -78.09 33.32
C PHE A 4 -27.40 -77.06 32.18
N ASP A 5 -28.62 -76.63 31.88
CA ASP A 5 -28.89 -75.59 30.87
C ASP A 5 -28.45 -74.21 31.37
N LEU A 6 -28.68 -73.89 32.65
CA LEU A 6 -28.23 -72.64 33.27
C LEU A 6 -26.70 -72.51 33.28
N LEU A 7 -25.97 -73.59 33.58
CA LEU A 7 -24.51 -73.57 33.52
C LEU A 7 -23.97 -73.41 32.10
N LYS A 8 -24.71 -73.89 31.09
CA LYS A 8 -24.35 -73.75 29.68
C LYS A 8 -24.57 -72.32 29.19
N GLU A 9 -25.63 -71.68 29.66
CA GLU A 9 -25.98 -70.27 29.38
C GLU A 9 -24.97 -69.31 30.04
N LEU A 10 -24.54 -69.58 31.28
CA LEU A 10 -23.51 -68.80 31.96
C LEU A 10 -22.11 -68.96 31.36
N LYS A 11 -21.83 -70.12 30.74
CA LYS A 11 -20.56 -70.37 30.04
C LYS A 11 -20.49 -69.66 28.68
N ASP A 12 -21.63 -69.19 28.15
CA ASP A 12 -21.74 -68.47 26.88
C ASP A 12 -21.68 -66.94 27.05
N ILE A 13 -21.32 -66.45 28.23
CA ILE A 13 -21.06 -65.03 28.43
C ILE A 13 -19.62 -64.78 27.95
N LYS A 14 -19.50 -64.24 26.73
CA LYS A 14 -18.22 -63.87 26.13
C LYS A 14 -17.46 -62.96 27.11
N GLY A 15 -16.25 -63.38 27.50
CA GLY A 15 -15.41 -62.59 28.40
C GLY A 15 -15.22 -61.17 27.88
N ILE A 16 -15.08 -60.19 28.79
CA ILE A 16 -14.80 -58.80 28.47
C ILE A 16 -13.64 -58.70 27.47
N SER A 17 -13.97 -58.41 26.22
CA SER A 17 -12.97 -58.21 25.17
C SER A 17 -12.46 -56.78 25.26
N GLU A 18 -11.15 -56.61 25.42
CA GLU A 18 -10.50 -55.31 25.29
C GLU A 18 -10.78 -54.75 23.90
N ILE A 19 -11.44 -53.60 23.84
CA ILE A 19 -11.74 -52.93 22.58
C ILE A 19 -10.44 -52.29 22.12
N ASP A 20 -9.90 -52.75 21.00
CA ASP A 20 -8.70 -52.16 20.42
C ASP A 20 -9.01 -50.77 19.87
N LEU A 21 -8.62 -49.75 20.63
CA LEU A 21 -8.77 -48.34 20.28
C LEU A 21 -7.72 -47.87 19.26
N SER A 22 -6.86 -48.77 18.77
CA SER A 22 -5.77 -48.42 17.84
C SER A 22 -6.26 -47.76 16.55
N PHE A 23 -7.49 -48.04 16.13
CA PHE A 23 -8.12 -47.37 14.98
C PHE A 23 -8.30 -45.86 15.19
N LEU A 24 -8.32 -45.35 16.42
CA LEU A 24 -8.50 -43.92 16.73
C LEU A 24 -7.21 -43.09 16.56
N TYR A 25 -6.03 -43.70 16.65
CA TYR A 25 -4.74 -43.00 16.50
C TYR A 25 -4.61 -42.18 15.21
N PRO A 26 -4.95 -42.68 14.00
CA PRO A 26 -4.87 -41.88 12.79
C PRO A 26 -5.79 -40.65 12.80
N TRP A 27 -6.97 -40.75 13.44
CA TRP A 27 -7.91 -39.63 13.55
C TRP A 27 -7.40 -38.54 14.51
N ILE A 28 -6.81 -38.96 15.63
CA ILE A 28 -6.18 -38.04 16.59
C ILE A 28 -5.00 -37.31 15.93
N PHE A 29 -4.19 -38.04 15.15
CA PHE A 29 -3.07 -37.46 14.41
C PHE A 29 -3.52 -36.45 13.34
N LEU A 30 -4.61 -36.76 12.62
CA LEU A 30 -5.22 -35.85 11.64
C LEU A 30 -5.68 -34.54 12.30
N ILE A 31 -6.34 -34.63 13.45
CA ILE A 31 -6.82 -33.46 14.22
C ILE A 31 -5.64 -32.62 14.68
N LEU A 32 -4.56 -33.24 15.14
CA LEU A 32 -3.34 -32.55 15.56
C LEU A 32 -2.70 -31.78 14.39
N ILE A 33 -2.62 -32.39 13.20
CA ILE A 33 -2.12 -31.75 11.99
C ILE A 33 -2.98 -30.53 11.62
N LEU A 34 -4.30 -30.71 11.62
CA LEU A 34 -5.24 -29.63 11.30
C LEU A 34 -5.07 -28.45 12.27
N PHE A 35 -4.88 -28.76 13.56
CA PHE A 35 -4.65 -27.77 14.60
C PHE A 35 -3.35 -27.00 14.40
N LEU A 36 -2.25 -27.69 14.05
CA LEU A 36 -0.98 -27.06 13.72
C LEU A 36 -1.07 -26.13 12.50
N ILE A 37 -1.79 -26.56 11.46
CA ILE A 37 -2.04 -25.73 10.27
C ILE A 37 -2.86 -24.48 10.64
N ALA A 38 -3.88 -24.63 11.49
CA ALA A 38 -4.69 -23.50 11.95
C ALA A 38 -3.84 -22.49 12.74
N ILE A 39 -2.99 -22.95 13.65
CA ILE A 39 -2.05 -22.09 14.40
C ILE A 39 -1.09 -21.39 13.43
N PHE A 40 -0.54 -22.10 12.45
CA PHE A 40 0.37 -21.52 11.47
C PHE A 40 -0.30 -20.43 10.62
N CYS A 41 -1.54 -20.66 10.18
CA CYS A 41 -2.35 -19.67 9.48
C CYS A 41 -2.65 -18.43 10.34
N LEU A 42 -3.02 -18.63 11.61
CA LEU A 42 -3.25 -17.52 12.55
C LEU A 42 -1.97 -16.74 12.80
N PHE A 43 -0.84 -17.42 12.99
CA PHE A 43 0.46 -16.80 13.16
C PHE A 43 0.82 -15.95 11.93
N LYS A 44 0.63 -16.48 10.72
CA LYS A 44 0.81 -15.71 9.49
C LYS A 44 -0.12 -14.50 9.42
N ILE A 45 -1.40 -14.61 9.76
CA ILE A 45 -2.33 -13.46 9.71
C ILE A 45 -1.95 -12.37 10.72
N ILE A 46 -1.48 -12.75 11.91
CA ILE A 46 -1.10 -11.83 13.00
C ILE A 46 0.27 -11.20 12.74
N PHE A 47 1.25 -12.01 12.32
CA PHE A 47 2.64 -11.58 12.12
C PHE A 47 2.95 -11.09 10.72
N MET A 48 2.10 -11.35 9.71
CA MET A 48 2.23 -10.68 8.43
C MET A 48 1.91 -9.20 8.68
N PRO A 49 2.87 -8.28 8.52
CA PRO A 49 2.60 -6.87 8.73
C PRO A 49 1.49 -6.48 7.76
N ARG A 50 0.31 -6.17 8.31
CA ARG A 50 -0.82 -5.65 7.54
C ARG A 50 -0.27 -4.56 6.63
N TYR A 51 -0.33 -4.87 5.33
CA TYR A 51 -0.18 -4.01 4.16
C TYR A 51 0.08 -2.57 4.57
N LYS A 52 1.32 -2.12 4.39
CA LYS A 52 1.75 -0.74 4.65
C LYS A 52 0.61 0.18 4.22
N LYS A 53 -0.02 0.86 5.18
CA LYS A 53 -1.08 1.83 4.88
C LYS A 53 -0.52 2.73 3.80
N ILE A 54 -1.05 2.63 2.58
CA ILE A 54 -0.66 3.53 1.49
C ILE A 54 -1.04 4.91 2.01
N LYS A 55 -0.04 5.67 2.47
CA LYS A 55 -0.28 7.04 2.91
C LYS A 55 -0.89 7.74 1.70
N LYS A 56 -2.11 8.23 1.85
CA LYS A 56 -2.71 9.09 0.82
C LYS A 56 -1.79 10.29 0.71
N ILE A 57 -1.11 10.39 -0.43
CA ILE A 57 -0.25 11.51 -0.76
C ILE A 57 -1.10 12.78 -0.64
N SER A 58 -0.61 13.75 0.12
CA SER A 58 -1.28 15.04 0.25
C SER A 58 -1.30 15.76 -1.10
N LYS A 59 -2.30 16.60 -1.36
CA LYS A 59 -2.34 17.44 -2.58
C LYS A 59 -1.05 18.27 -2.73
N LYS A 60 -0.48 18.74 -1.61
CA LYS A 60 0.81 19.45 -1.59
C LYS A 60 1.97 18.53 -1.98
N GLU A 61 2.04 17.32 -1.44
CA GLU A 61 3.08 16.35 -1.83
C GLU A 61 3.03 16.00 -3.31
N LEU A 62 1.81 15.87 -3.86
CA LEU A 62 1.59 15.63 -5.29
C LEU A 62 2.10 16.83 -6.12
N ALA A 63 1.68 18.04 -5.78
CA ALA A 63 2.12 19.27 -6.45
C ALA A 63 3.65 19.44 -6.42
N PHE A 64 4.29 19.12 -5.29
CA PHE A 64 5.75 19.17 -5.18
C PHE A 64 6.44 18.17 -6.11
N ASN A 65 5.93 16.95 -6.18
CA ASN A 65 6.48 15.91 -7.05
C ASN A 65 6.33 16.29 -8.53
N GLU A 66 5.18 16.84 -8.92
CA GLU A 66 4.95 17.34 -10.28
C GLU A 66 5.92 18.48 -10.62
N LEU A 67 6.07 19.48 -9.75
CA LEU A 67 7.04 20.57 -9.93
C LEU A 67 8.48 20.05 -10.10
N LYS A 68 8.89 19.06 -9.31
CA LYS A 68 10.24 18.48 -9.38
C LYS A 68 10.47 17.66 -10.65
N SER A 69 9.39 17.15 -11.27
CA SER A 69 9.46 16.32 -12.48
C SER A 69 9.52 17.12 -13.79
N ILE A 70 9.42 18.45 -13.73
CA ILE A 70 9.43 19.33 -14.91
C ILE A 70 10.78 19.20 -15.66
N ASP A 71 10.72 18.73 -16.90
CA ASP A 71 11.90 18.50 -17.76
C ASP A 71 11.91 19.36 -19.05
N PHE A 72 10.91 20.23 -19.24
CA PHE A 72 10.74 21.09 -20.42
C PHE A 72 10.79 20.38 -21.78
N LYS A 73 10.60 19.05 -21.84
CA LYS A 73 10.47 18.32 -23.12
C LYS A 73 9.21 18.74 -23.86
N ASN A 74 8.12 18.92 -23.11
CA ASN A 74 6.91 19.59 -23.57
C ASN A 74 6.80 20.92 -22.83
N GLU A 75 7.19 22.00 -23.51
CA GLU A 75 7.27 23.33 -22.90
C GLU A 75 5.90 23.82 -22.43
N LYS A 76 4.85 23.62 -23.23
CA LYS A 76 3.49 24.05 -22.87
C LYS A 76 3.00 23.32 -21.62
N GLU A 77 3.16 22.01 -21.58
CA GLU A 77 2.79 21.20 -20.41
C GLU A 77 3.57 21.64 -19.17
N SER A 78 4.88 21.82 -19.29
CA SER A 78 5.75 22.27 -18.19
C SER A 78 5.31 23.61 -17.61
N ILE A 79 4.89 24.55 -18.46
CA ILE A 79 4.39 25.87 -18.06
C ILE A 79 3.06 25.75 -17.33
N TYR A 80 2.15 24.89 -17.80
CA TYR A 80 0.89 24.63 -17.11
C TYR A 80 1.11 23.98 -15.76
N GLN A 81 1.95 22.94 -15.68
CA GLN A 81 2.26 22.27 -14.43
C GLN A 81 2.91 23.21 -13.41
N PHE A 82 3.86 24.04 -13.84
CA PHE A 82 4.44 25.06 -12.98
C PHE A 82 3.36 26.03 -12.46
N SER A 83 2.55 26.58 -13.36
CA SER A 83 1.52 27.57 -13.01
C SER A 83 0.43 27.03 -12.10
N GLN A 84 0.10 25.75 -12.20
CA GLN A 84 -0.96 25.12 -11.39
C GLN A 84 -0.44 24.65 -10.03
N ASN A 85 0.78 24.13 -9.97
CA ASN A 85 1.30 23.48 -8.76
C ASN A 85 2.10 24.41 -7.85
N PHE A 86 2.77 25.43 -8.38
CA PHE A 86 3.54 26.37 -7.57
C PHE A 86 2.69 27.18 -6.56
N PRO A 87 1.43 27.58 -6.87
CA PRO A 87 0.55 28.28 -5.93
C PRO A 87 0.37 27.62 -4.56
N TYR A 88 0.52 26.29 -4.46
CA TYR A 88 0.43 25.56 -3.19
C TYR A 88 1.56 25.87 -2.19
N PHE A 89 2.62 26.53 -2.66
CA PHE A 89 3.84 26.85 -1.91
C PHE A 89 4.13 28.35 -1.86
N LEU A 90 3.12 29.20 -2.10
CA LEU A 90 3.30 30.64 -2.06
C LEU A 90 3.48 31.14 -0.62
N ASP A 91 4.57 31.89 -0.43
CA ASP A 91 4.97 32.61 0.77
C ASP A 91 5.23 34.09 0.41
N GLU A 92 5.32 34.96 1.40
CA GLU A 92 5.57 36.41 1.18
C GLU A 92 6.85 36.69 0.38
N ASN A 93 7.88 35.84 0.52
CA ASN A 93 9.17 36.01 -0.17
C ASN A 93 9.20 35.55 -1.63
N ASN A 94 8.30 34.63 -2.01
CA ASN A 94 8.32 33.99 -3.35
C ASN A 94 7.16 34.44 -4.23
N LYS A 95 6.12 35.06 -3.65
CA LYS A 95 4.91 35.50 -4.34
C LYS A 95 5.18 36.47 -5.47
N ASP A 96 6.02 37.47 -5.22
CA ASP A 96 6.33 38.49 -6.22
C ASP A 96 7.12 37.90 -7.40
N LYS A 97 8.11 37.05 -7.08
CA LYS A 97 8.90 36.34 -8.10
C LYS A 97 8.04 35.40 -8.94
N PHE A 98 7.13 34.65 -8.31
CA PHE A 98 6.19 33.79 -9.01
C PHE A 98 5.29 34.60 -9.95
N ASN A 99 4.73 35.71 -9.48
CA ASN A 99 3.86 36.56 -10.30
C ASN A 99 4.58 37.14 -11.52
N GLU A 100 5.83 37.58 -11.34
CA GLU A 100 6.65 38.07 -12.45
C GLU A 100 6.88 36.99 -13.51
N ILE A 101 7.31 35.79 -13.07
CA ILE A 101 7.54 34.65 -13.97
C ILE A 101 6.22 34.24 -14.64
N ASN A 102 5.12 34.14 -13.89
CA ASN A 102 3.84 33.72 -14.41
C ASN A 102 3.31 34.69 -15.49
N LYS A 103 3.51 36.00 -15.30
CA LYS A 103 3.18 37.02 -16.31
C LYS A 103 4.00 36.87 -17.59
N LYS A 104 5.31 36.60 -17.48
CA LYS A 104 6.16 36.28 -18.64
C LYS A 104 5.68 35.01 -19.36
N LEU A 105 5.18 34.03 -18.60
CA LEU A 105 4.68 32.75 -19.11
C LEU A 105 3.32 32.81 -19.79
N GLU A 106 2.48 33.82 -19.52
CA GLU A 106 1.15 33.95 -20.16
C GLU A 106 1.23 33.99 -21.69
N ILE A 107 2.26 34.64 -22.23
CA ILE A 107 2.49 34.75 -23.68
C ILE A 107 2.68 33.37 -24.33
N TYR A 108 3.18 32.39 -23.58
CA TYR A 108 3.48 31.04 -24.05
C TYR A 108 2.30 30.07 -23.84
N LYS A 109 1.38 30.35 -22.91
CA LYS A 109 0.22 29.47 -22.63
C LYS A 109 -0.82 29.45 -23.76
N TYR A 110 -1.07 30.62 -24.35
CA TYR A 110 -2.22 30.82 -25.26
C TYR A 110 -1.86 30.89 -26.75
N LYS A 111 -0.58 30.91 -27.12
CA LYS A 111 -0.17 30.90 -28.52
C LYS A 111 -0.29 29.49 -29.13
N LYS A 112 -0.80 29.44 -30.37
CA LYS A 112 -0.99 28.19 -31.13
C LYS A 112 0.34 27.61 -31.61
N ASP A 113 1.19 28.46 -32.18
CA ASP A 113 2.59 28.15 -32.45
C ASP A 113 3.41 28.60 -31.25
N THR A 114 3.88 27.63 -30.45
CA THR A 114 4.60 27.92 -29.21
C THR A 114 6.05 28.29 -29.56
N PRO A 115 6.47 29.56 -29.41
CA PRO A 115 7.88 29.89 -29.56
C PRO A 115 8.67 29.16 -28.47
N THR A 116 9.87 28.69 -28.80
CA THR A 116 10.74 27.99 -27.85
C THR A 116 10.95 28.85 -26.62
N LEU A 117 10.64 28.29 -25.45
CA LEU A 117 10.75 28.95 -24.17
C LEU A 117 12.20 29.37 -23.93
N ASP A 118 12.41 30.64 -23.59
CA ASP A 118 13.74 31.20 -23.37
C ASP A 118 14.49 30.44 -22.26
N LYS A 119 15.78 30.20 -22.50
CA LYS A 119 16.66 29.47 -21.57
C LYS A 119 16.77 30.18 -20.23
N ILE A 120 16.73 31.51 -20.23
CA ILE A 120 16.76 32.32 -19.00
C ILE A 120 15.51 32.02 -18.17
N LEU A 121 14.33 32.06 -18.79
CA LEU A 121 13.06 31.81 -18.12
C LEU A 121 12.95 30.37 -17.60
N LYS A 122 13.47 29.38 -18.33
CA LYS A 122 13.59 27.99 -17.85
C LYS A 122 14.42 27.91 -16.56
N ASN A 123 15.56 28.60 -16.52
CA ASN A 123 16.42 28.63 -15.35
C ASN A 123 15.78 29.35 -14.16
N GLU A 124 15.04 30.44 -14.39
CA GLU A 124 14.28 31.14 -13.34
C GLU A 124 13.26 30.21 -12.67
N ILE A 125 12.49 29.46 -13.47
CA ILE A 125 11.52 28.47 -12.99
C ILE A 125 12.23 27.39 -12.15
N LEU A 126 13.31 26.80 -12.67
CA LEU A 126 14.05 25.75 -11.95
C LEU A 126 14.65 26.25 -10.64
N ASN A 127 15.18 27.46 -10.61
CA ASN A 127 15.74 28.06 -9.40
C ASN A 127 14.64 28.30 -8.35
N LEU A 128 13.46 28.75 -8.79
CA LEU A 128 12.34 28.96 -7.90
C LEU A 128 11.83 27.63 -7.32
N ILE A 129 11.71 26.57 -8.13
CA ILE A 129 11.33 25.23 -7.65
C ILE A 129 12.38 24.67 -6.67
N LYS A 130 13.68 24.84 -6.94
CA LYS A 130 14.78 24.41 -6.05
C LYS A 130 14.78 25.13 -4.71
N SER A 131 14.22 26.34 -4.64
CA SER A 131 14.14 27.11 -3.39
C SER A 131 13.14 26.53 -2.38
N LEU A 132 12.20 25.68 -2.85
CA LEU A 132 11.22 25.01 -2.01
C LEU A 132 11.90 23.98 -1.10
N LYS A 133 11.63 24.02 0.21
CA LYS A 133 12.22 23.08 1.17
C LYS A 133 11.24 21.93 1.42
N PRO A 134 11.75 20.72 1.72
CA PRO A 134 10.89 19.59 2.08
C PRO A 134 10.10 19.79 3.39
N LYS A 135 10.42 20.85 4.17
CA LYS A 135 9.66 21.25 5.36
C LYS A 135 8.29 21.86 4.99
N ASP A 136 8.17 22.43 3.79
CA ASP A 136 6.97 23.17 3.33
C ASP A 136 5.86 22.22 2.83
N ILE A 137 6.15 20.92 2.81
CA ILE A 137 5.32 19.83 2.29
C ILE A 137 4.43 19.20 3.39
N LYS A 138 4.84 19.32 4.67
CA LYS A 138 4.19 18.69 5.83
C LYS A 138 3.05 19.51 6.44
#